data_AF-A0A812LNZ1-F1
#
_entry.id   AF-A0A812LNZ1-F1
#
_cell.length_a   1.000
_cell.length_b   1.000
_cell.length_c   1.000
_cell.angle_alpha   90.00
_cell.angle_beta   90.00
_cell.angle_gamma   90.00
#
_symmetry.space_group_name_H-M   'P 1'
#
loop_
_entity.id
_entity.type
_entity.pdbx_description
1 polymer ?
#
loop_
_entity_poly.entity_id
_entity_poly.type
_entity_poly.pdbx_seq_one_letter_code
_entity_poly.pdbx_strand_id
1 'polypeptide(L)'
;MADDWGVSTSVGVLRIPTRQLIEQQKQGAPVVLAAMFCMNSCCCVWIPVLFFLGAANVLTTCENYDRFTLWMRTYPLVPMCCGTLVQLLVTCLACVGNRSFFKLGLRLQALTGLAFVAAMSWGWYEYSITTEESCVGTGDINPRTLSLAFLVLGSVAAPSMLCTAVSRGCCGDFNTLETTEQSDDTV
;
A
#
# COMPACT_ATOMS: atom_id res chain seq x y z
N MET A 1 33.41 -2.04 -11.57
CA MET A 1 32.68 -1.49 -10.42
C MET A 1 32.94 -0.01 -10.42
N ALA A 2 31.97 0.80 -10.84
CA ALA A 2 32.07 2.25 -10.75
C ALA A 2 31.48 2.67 -9.40
N ASP A 3 32.30 3.28 -8.57
CA ASP A 3 31.87 3.86 -7.30
C ASP A 3 31.01 5.08 -7.60
N ASP A 4 29.72 4.95 -7.32
CA ASP A 4 28.72 6.01 -7.44
C ASP A 4 28.88 6.93 -6.22
N TRP A 5 29.92 7.76 -6.25
CA TRP A 5 30.08 8.87 -5.32
C TRP A 5 28.92 9.82 -5.54
N GLY A 6 28.12 10.08 -4.49
CA GLY A 6 26.87 10.84 -4.58
C GLY A 6 27.05 12.12 -5.40
N VAL A 7 26.35 12.19 -6.53
CA VAL A 7 26.34 13.37 -7.39
C VAL A 7 25.52 14.45 -6.69
N SER A 8 26.20 15.49 -6.19
CA SER A 8 25.54 16.67 -5.67
C SER A 8 24.93 17.45 -6.85
N THR A 9 23.61 17.52 -6.91
CA THR A 9 22.92 18.37 -7.90
C THR A 9 22.88 19.80 -7.37
N SER A 10 22.96 20.80 -8.26
CA SER A 10 23.10 22.23 -7.96
C SER A 10 21.93 22.87 -7.18
N VAL A 11 21.03 22.07 -6.62
CA VAL A 11 19.81 22.48 -5.89
C VAL A 11 19.84 21.96 -4.43
N GLY A 12 20.99 21.53 -3.92
CA GLY A 12 21.10 21.02 -2.53
C GLY A 12 20.41 19.68 -2.31
N VAL A 13 20.00 18.99 -3.38
CA VAL A 13 19.32 17.70 -3.28
C VAL A 13 20.36 16.58 -3.33
N LEU A 14 20.62 15.98 -2.18
CA LEU A 14 21.55 14.86 -2.02
C LEU A 14 20.82 13.53 -2.29
N ARG A 15 21.30 12.76 -3.27
CA ARG A 15 20.77 11.42 -3.54
C ARG A 15 21.34 10.41 -2.54
N ILE A 16 20.47 9.71 -1.81
CA ILE A 16 20.91 8.62 -0.93
C ILE A 16 21.42 7.43 -1.77
N PRO A 17 22.67 6.96 -1.56
CA PRO A 17 23.18 5.80 -2.26
C PRO A 17 22.38 4.55 -1.90
N THR A 18 22.04 3.72 -2.90
CA THR A 18 21.25 2.49 -2.72
C THR A 18 21.82 1.55 -1.66
N ARG A 19 23.14 1.60 -1.42
CA ARG A 19 23.80 0.81 -0.38
C ARG A 19 23.33 1.18 1.04
N GLN A 20 23.20 2.49 1.33
CA GLN A 20 22.68 2.96 2.62
C GLN A 20 21.23 2.55 2.81
N LEU A 21 20.40 2.63 1.75
CA LEU A 21 19.00 2.16 1.80
C LEU A 21 18.91 0.67 2.10
N ILE A 22 19.75 -0.17 1.49
CA ILE A 22 19.80 -1.61 1.78
C ILE A 22 20.21 -1.87 3.23
N GLU A 23 21.22 -1.17 3.74
CA GLU A 23 21.67 -1.30 5.13
C GLU A 23 20.59 -0.87 6.13
N GLN A 24 19.91 0.25 5.87
CA GLN A 24 18.79 0.72 6.68
C GLN A 24 17.61 -0.25 6.65
N GLN A 25 17.25 -0.77 5.47
CA GLN A 25 16.22 -1.80 5.33
C GLN A 25 16.63 -3.05 6.10
N LYS A 26 17.88 -3.52 6.01
CA LYS A 26 18.34 -4.71 6.73
C LYS A 26 18.25 -4.57 8.24
N GLN A 27 18.56 -3.39 8.78
CA GLN A 27 18.47 -3.11 10.22
C GLN A 27 17.01 -2.94 10.69
N GLY A 28 16.18 -2.24 9.90
CA GLY A 28 14.79 -1.93 10.28
C GLY A 28 13.76 -3.01 9.91
N ALA A 29 14.02 -3.82 8.88
CA ALA A 29 13.07 -4.79 8.37
C ALA A 29 12.55 -5.82 9.39
N PRO A 30 13.34 -6.40 10.31
CA PRO A 30 12.78 -7.35 11.28
C PRO A 30 11.75 -6.67 12.19
N VAL A 31 11.99 -5.43 12.61
CA VAL A 31 11.04 -4.66 13.44
C VAL A 31 9.81 -4.28 12.62
N VAL A 32 9.98 -3.80 11.39
CA VAL A 32 8.87 -3.42 10.51
C VAL A 32 8.01 -4.63 10.16
N LEU A 33 8.61 -5.78 9.84
CA LEU A 33 7.86 -7.01 9.56
C LEU A 33 7.13 -7.50 10.81
N ALA A 34 7.79 -7.57 11.96
CA ALA A 34 7.15 -8.00 13.20
C ALA A 34 5.97 -7.08 13.56
N ALA A 35 6.17 -5.75 13.47
CA ALA A 35 5.11 -4.78 13.68
C ALA A 35 3.99 -4.94 12.66
N MET A 36 4.30 -5.16 11.38
CA MET A 36 3.30 -5.37 10.33
C MET A 36 2.47 -6.63 10.57
N PHE A 37 3.09 -7.76 10.91
CA PHE A 37 2.36 -8.99 11.22
C PHE A 37 1.52 -8.85 12.48
N CYS A 38 2.06 -8.22 13.53
CA CYS A 38 1.34 -8.00 14.77
C CYS A 38 0.16 -7.06 14.57
N MET A 39 0.36 -5.89 13.94
CA MET A 39 -0.70 -4.92 13.68
C MET A 39 -1.74 -5.48 12.71
N ASN A 40 -1.34 -6.18 11.64
CA ASN A 40 -2.31 -6.79 10.72
C ASN A 40 -3.15 -7.87 11.43
N SER A 41 -2.51 -8.73 12.22
CA SER A 41 -3.20 -9.83 12.91
C SER A 41 -4.08 -9.35 14.06
N CYS A 42 -3.61 -8.40 14.87
CA CYS A 42 -4.32 -7.93 16.06
C CYS A 42 -5.35 -6.84 15.73
N CYS A 43 -5.01 -5.88 14.87
CA CYS A 43 -5.82 -4.69 14.65
C CYS A 43 -6.68 -4.76 13.39
N CYS A 44 -6.35 -5.62 12.42
CA CYS A 44 -6.97 -5.54 11.09
C CYS A 44 -7.62 -6.86 10.64
N VAL A 45 -7.42 -7.99 11.33
CA VAL A 45 -7.95 -9.31 10.91
C VAL A 45 -9.47 -9.34 10.78
N TRP A 46 -10.17 -8.49 11.53
CA TRP A 46 -11.61 -8.36 11.43
C TRP A 46 -12.08 -7.73 10.11
N ILE A 47 -11.22 -6.99 9.39
CA ILE A 47 -11.59 -6.31 8.14
C ILE A 47 -11.96 -7.33 7.05
N PRO A 48 -11.10 -8.31 6.68
CA PRO A 48 -11.51 -9.37 5.78
C PRO A 48 -12.77 -10.08 6.25
N VAL A 49 -12.87 -10.41 7.55
CA VAL A 49 -14.04 -11.11 8.10
C VAL A 49 -15.32 -10.32 7.84
N LEU A 50 -15.36 -9.01 8.12
CA LEU A 50 -16.53 -8.18 7.85
C LEU A 50 -16.87 -8.14 6.36
N PHE A 51 -15.87 -8.05 5.48
CA PHE A 51 -16.10 -8.05 4.04
C PHE A 51 -16.62 -9.39 3.53
N PHE A 52 -16.13 -10.52 4.06
CA PHE A 52 -16.66 -11.84 3.73
C PHE A 52 -18.09 -12.03 4.24
N LEU A 53 -18.40 -11.56 5.44
CA LEU A 53 -19.76 -11.58 5.98
C LEU A 53 -20.70 -10.64 5.21
N GLY A 54 -20.23 -9.44 4.86
CA GLY A 54 -20.96 -8.52 4.00
C GLY A 54 -21.24 -9.13 2.62
N ALA A 55 -20.23 -9.75 2.01
CA ALA A 55 -20.38 -10.45 0.74
C ALA A 55 -21.38 -11.62 0.80
N ALA A 56 -21.51 -12.29 1.94
CA ALA A 56 -22.52 -13.34 2.16
C ALA A 56 -23.94 -12.78 2.32
N ASN A 57 -24.08 -11.51 2.70
CA ASN A 57 -25.36 -10.82 2.88
C ASN A 57 -25.84 -10.08 1.62
N VAL A 58 -25.08 -10.10 0.52
CA VAL A 58 -25.53 -9.53 -0.75
C VAL A 58 -26.66 -10.41 -1.30
N LEU A 59 -27.81 -9.81 -1.58
CA LEU A 59 -28.94 -10.52 -2.18
C LEU A 59 -28.62 -10.90 -3.63
N THR A 60 -29.11 -12.05 -4.09
CA THR A 60 -28.93 -12.50 -5.49
C THR A 60 -29.65 -11.60 -6.51
N THR A 61 -30.59 -10.77 -6.05
CA THR A 61 -31.28 -9.73 -6.83
C THR A 61 -30.43 -8.48 -7.06
N CYS A 62 -29.29 -8.37 -6.39
CA CYS A 62 -28.40 -7.21 -6.48
C CYS A 62 -27.85 -7.04 -7.90
N GLU A 63 -27.76 -5.79 -8.34
CA GLU A 63 -27.16 -5.46 -9.62
C GLU A 63 -25.69 -5.94 -9.64
N ASN A 64 -25.32 -6.71 -10.66
CA ASN A 64 -24.00 -7.34 -10.76
C ASN A 64 -23.59 -8.17 -9.52
N TYR A 65 -24.53 -8.92 -8.94
CA TYR A 65 -24.31 -9.80 -7.78
C TYR A 65 -22.92 -10.47 -7.77
N ASP A 66 -22.54 -11.16 -8.85
CA ASP A 66 -21.26 -11.88 -8.92
C ASP A 66 -20.04 -10.95 -8.82
N ARG A 67 -20.08 -9.79 -9.50
CA ARG A 67 -18.94 -8.86 -9.53
C ARG A 67 -18.80 -8.08 -8.24
N PHE A 68 -19.92 -7.62 -7.67
CA PHE A 68 -19.91 -6.89 -6.41
C PHE A 68 -19.48 -7.82 -5.26
N THR A 69 -19.99 -9.05 -5.23
CA THR A 69 -19.57 -10.07 -4.26
C THR A 69 -18.08 -10.43 -4.42
N LEU A 70 -17.61 -10.60 -5.66
CA LEU A 70 -16.19 -10.85 -5.94
C LEU A 70 -15.32 -9.68 -5.48
N TRP A 71 -15.72 -8.45 -5.78
CA TRP A 71 -15.02 -7.27 -5.32
C TRP A 71 -14.96 -7.21 -3.79
N MET A 72 -16.08 -7.42 -3.09
CA MET A 72 -16.11 -7.42 -1.62
C MET A 72 -15.16 -8.48 -1.04
N ARG A 73 -15.05 -9.66 -1.64
CA ARG A 73 -14.12 -10.71 -1.17
C ARG A 73 -12.65 -10.41 -1.48
N THR A 74 -12.38 -9.72 -2.59
CA THR A 74 -11.01 -9.49 -3.07
C THR A 74 -10.40 -8.20 -2.51
N TYR A 75 -11.18 -7.13 -2.42
CA TYR A 75 -10.75 -5.81 -1.94
C TYR A 75 -9.97 -5.84 -0.61
N PRO A 76 -10.44 -6.48 0.48
CA PRO A 76 -9.70 -6.51 1.75
C PRO A 76 -8.43 -7.38 1.69
N LEU A 77 -8.39 -8.37 0.78
CA LEU A 77 -7.25 -9.27 0.63
C LEU A 77 -6.08 -8.61 -0.11
N VAL A 78 -6.36 -7.68 -1.02
CA VAL A 78 -5.31 -6.97 -1.78
C VAL A 78 -4.31 -6.27 -0.84
N PRO A 79 -4.69 -5.33 0.04
CA PRO A 79 -3.74 -4.65 0.90
C PRO A 79 -3.09 -5.59 1.92
N MET A 80 -3.84 -6.57 2.45
CA MET A 80 -3.33 -7.50 3.45
C MET A 80 -2.33 -8.51 2.88
N CYS A 81 -2.74 -9.28 1.87
CA CYS A 81 -1.92 -10.35 1.33
C CYS A 81 -0.85 -9.79 0.39
N CYS A 82 -1.22 -8.92 -0.56
CA CYS A 82 -0.26 -8.39 -1.53
C CYS A 82 0.76 -7.49 -0.85
N GLY A 83 0.32 -6.62 0.08
CA GLY A 83 1.22 -5.78 0.87
C GLY A 83 2.23 -6.60 1.67
N THR A 84 1.77 -7.61 2.40
CA THR A 84 2.64 -8.47 3.22
C THR A 84 3.63 -9.27 2.37
N LEU A 85 3.16 -9.87 1.26
CA LEU A 85 4.03 -10.65 0.36
C LEU A 85 5.10 -9.78 -0.28
N VAL A 86 4.74 -8.57 -0.73
CA VAL A 86 5.71 -7.65 -1.32
C VAL A 86 6.70 -7.15 -0.27
N GLN A 87 6.26 -6.81 0.94
CA GLN A 87 7.16 -6.39 2.02
C GLN A 87 8.14 -7.50 2.44
N LEU A 88 7.68 -8.75 2.50
CA LEU A 88 8.53 -9.91 2.72
C LEU A 88 9.55 -10.06 1.59
N LEU A 89 9.10 -9.97 0.34
CA LEU A 89 9.98 -10.06 -0.82
C LEU A 89 11.05 -8.98 -0.79
N VAL A 90 10.68 -7.71 -0.56
CA VAL A 90 11.64 -6.60 -0.45
C VAL A 90 12.67 -6.87 0.65
N THR A 91 12.23 -7.38 1.80
CA THR A 91 13.13 -7.72 2.92
C THR A 91 14.10 -8.84 2.54
N CYS A 92 13.60 -9.92 1.93
CA CYS A 92 14.44 -11.02 1.46
C CYS A 92 15.47 -10.55 0.44
N LEU A 93 15.06 -9.70 -0.52
CA LEU A 93 15.95 -9.14 -1.53
C LEU A 93 17.00 -8.18 -0.93
N ALA A 94 16.65 -7.45 0.13
CA ALA A 94 17.59 -6.63 0.89
C ALA A 94 18.65 -7.51 1.60
N CYS A 95 18.25 -8.64 2.17
CA CYS A 95 19.17 -9.60 2.81
C CYS A 95 20.17 -10.23 1.83
N VAL A 96 19.77 -10.46 0.57
CA VAL A 96 20.67 -10.96 -0.49
C VAL A 96 21.72 -9.91 -0.90
N GLY A 97 21.46 -8.62 -0.67
CA GLY A 97 22.40 -7.53 -0.92
C GLY A 97 22.59 -7.14 -2.39
N ASN A 98 21.79 -7.70 -3.31
CA ASN A 98 21.88 -7.37 -4.73
C ASN A 98 21.04 -6.12 -5.07
N ARG A 99 21.73 -5.06 -5.51
CA ARG A 99 21.14 -3.74 -5.80
C ARG A 99 20.04 -3.78 -6.86
N SER A 100 20.18 -4.60 -7.90
CA SER A 100 19.20 -4.66 -9.00
C SER A 100 17.88 -5.25 -8.53
N PHE A 101 17.94 -6.33 -7.74
CA PHE A 101 16.73 -6.95 -7.19
C PHE A 101 16.07 -6.07 -6.13
N PHE A 102 16.84 -5.38 -5.29
CA PHE A 102 16.27 -4.43 -4.33
C PHE A 102 15.46 -3.32 -5.01
N LYS A 103 15.99 -2.73 -6.10
CA LYS A 103 15.26 -1.74 -6.92
C LYS A 103 13.98 -2.33 -7.54
N LEU A 104 14.01 -3.59 -7.96
CA LEU A 104 12.81 -4.28 -8.46
C LEU A 104 11.76 -4.43 -7.34
N GLY A 105 12.18 -4.78 -6.13
CA GLY A 105 11.30 -4.87 -4.96
C GLY A 105 10.60 -3.55 -4.65
N LEU A 106 11.33 -2.44 -4.65
CA LEU A 106 10.75 -1.10 -4.45
C LEU A 106 9.74 -0.72 -5.55
N ARG A 107 10.02 -1.07 -6.80
CA ARG A 107 9.06 -0.88 -7.91
C ARG A 107 7.82 -1.73 -7.74
N LEU A 108 7.96 -2.95 -7.25
CA LEU A 108 6.83 -3.83 -6.95
C LEU A 108 5.96 -3.25 -5.81
N GLN A 109 6.58 -2.61 -4.83
CA GLN A 109 5.85 -1.89 -3.76
C GLN A 109 5.09 -0.66 -4.28
N ALA A 110 5.61 0.05 -5.29
CA ALA A 110 4.82 1.08 -5.96
C ALA A 110 3.63 0.47 -6.74
N LEU A 111 3.84 -0.71 -7.33
CA LEU A 111 2.79 -1.43 -8.07
C LEU A 111 1.65 -1.89 -7.15
N THR A 112 1.92 -2.27 -5.89
CA THR A 112 0.84 -2.61 -4.95
C THR A 112 -0.04 -1.41 -4.61
N GLY A 113 0.54 -0.22 -4.51
CA GLY A 113 -0.22 1.03 -4.35
C GLY A 113 -1.14 1.31 -5.54
N LEU A 114 -0.64 1.11 -6.77
CA LEU A 114 -1.45 1.23 -7.98
C LEU A 114 -2.56 0.17 -8.05
N ALA A 115 -2.26 -1.07 -7.65
CA ALA A 115 -3.24 -2.15 -7.59
C ALA A 115 -4.35 -1.84 -6.57
N PHE A 116 -4.01 -1.24 -5.42
CA PHE A 116 -5.00 -0.78 -4.44
C PHE A 116 -5.91 0.29 -5.02
N VAL A 117 -5.36 1.30 -5.70
CA VAL A 117 -6.15 2.36 -6.36
C VAL A 117 -7.05 1.77 -7.45
N ALA A 118 -6.55 0.83 -8.24
CA ALA A 118 -7.35 0.15 -9.25
C ALA A 118 -8.51 -0.65 -8.62
N ALA A 119 -8.26 -1.39 -7.54
CA ALA A 119 -9.28 -2.13 -6.81
C ALA A 119 -10.32 -1.20 -6.16
N MET A 120 -9.90 -0.03 -5.69
CA MET A 120 -10.78 1.00 -5.15
C MET A 120 -11.65 1.65 -6.24
N SER A 121 -11.07 2.00 -7.39
CA SER A 121 -11.81 2.52 -8.55
C SER A 121 -12.84 1.51 -9.07
N TRP A 122 -12.47 0.22 -9.12
CA TRP A 122 -13.42 -0.85 -9.44
C TRP A 122 -14.55 -0.93 -8.40
N GLY A 123 -14.22 -0.79 -7.11
CA GLY A 123 -15.21 -0.75 -6.05
C GLY A 123 -16.20 0.40 -6.16
N TRP A 124 -15.73 1.62 -6.46
CA TRP A 124 -16.60 2.77 -6.72
C TRP A 124 -17.52 2.54 -7.91
N TYR A 125 -17.00 1.94 -8.99
CA TYR A 125 -17.78 1.59 -10.17
C TYR A 125 -18.91 0.62 -9.82
N GLU A 126 -18.61 -0.52 -9.19
CA GLU A 126 -19.65 -1.50 -8.82
C GLU A 126 -20.62 -0.91 -7.79
N TYR A 127 -20.12 -0.19 -6.77
CA TYR A 127 -20.96 0.45 -5.76
C TYR A 127 -21.96 1.44 -6.36
N SER A 128 -21.55 2.24 -7.36
CA SER A 128 -22.42 3.25 -7.98
C SER A 128 -23.62 2.67 -8.73
N ILE A 129 -23.53 1.39 -9.13
CA ILE A 129 -24.59 0.68 -9.84
C ILE A 129 -25.57 0.02 -8.84
N THR A 130 -25.09 -0.35 -7.66
CA THR A 130 -25.90 -1.04 -6.64
C THR A 130 -26.92 -0.12 -5.98
N THR A 131 -28.14 -0.64 -5.80
CA THR A 131 -29.20 0.03 -5.04
C THR A 131 -29.40 -0.61 -3.67
N GLU A 132 -29.92 0.16 -2.71
CA GLU A 132 -30.18 -0.37 -1.36
C GLU A 132 -31.25 -1.46 -1.36
N GLU A 133 -32.32 -1.21 -2.13
CA GLU A 133 -33.50 -2.09 -2.22
C GLU A 133 -33.14 -3.47 -2.80
N SER A 134 -32.25 -3.51 -3.80
CA SER A 134 -31.88 -4.75 -4.49
C SER A 134 -30.76 -5.52 -3.79
N CYS A 135 -29.88 -4.83 -3.04
CA CYS A 135 -28.62 -5.40 -2.53
C CYS A 135 -28.56 -5.60 -1.02
N VAL A 136 -29.47 -5.01 -0.24
CA VAL A 136 -29.46 -5.11 1.24
C VAL A 136 -30.52 -6.09 1.73
N GLY A 137 -30.06 -7.23 2.24
CA GLY A 137 -30.91 -8.20 2.95
C GLY A 137 -31.17 -7.81 4.41
N THR A 138 -31.92 -8.67 5.12
CA THR A 138 -32.22 -8.50 6.56
C THR A 138 -31.06 -8.93 7.48
N GLY A 139 -29.84 -9.04 6.95
CA GLY A 139 -28.67 -9.46 7.71
C GLY A 139 -28.08 -8.36 8.58
N ASP A 140 -27.34 -8.74 9.62
CA ASP A 140 -26.75 -7.80 10.59
C ASP A 140 -25.72 -6.84 9.96
N ILE A 141 -25.07 -7.27 8.87
CA ILE A 141 -24.06 -6.47 8.17
C ILE A 141 -24.64 -6.04 6.82
N ASN A 142 -24.90 -4.74 6.71
CA ASN A 142 -25.32 -4.11 5.46
C ASN A 142 -24.10 -3.99 4.51
N PRO A 143 -24.07 -4.74 3.39
CA PRO A 143 -22.93 -4.78 2.49
C PRO A 143 -22.65 -3.43 1.83
N ARG A 144 -23.70 -2.66 1.53
CA ARG A 144 -23.61 -1.34 0.89
C ARG A 144 -22.98 -0.33 1.83
N THR A 145 -23.43 -0.29 3.09
CA THR A 145 -22.88 0.61 4.11
C THR A 145 -21.42 0.28 4.42
N LEU A 146 -21.10 -1.01 4.56
CA LEU A 146 -19.73 -1.48 4.76
C LEU A 146 -18.81 -1.05 3.61
N SER A 147 -19.24 -1.30 2.37
CA SER A 147 -18.48 -0.97 1.17
C SER A 147 -18.25 0.55 1.05
N LEU A 148 -19.28 1.35 1.29
CA LEU A 148 -19.17 2.81 1.27
C LEU A 148 -18.16 3.31 2.31
N ALA A 149 -18.23 2.82 3.55
CA ALA A 149 -17.33 3.24 4.61
C ALA A 149 -15.86 2.98 4.23
N PHE A 150 -15.55 1.80 3.70
CA PHE A 150 -14.19 1.44 3.30
C PHE A 150 -13.74 2.10 1.99
N LEU A 151 -14.64 2.40 1.07
CA LEU A 151 -14.34 3.17 -0.13
C LEU A 151 -14.00 4.62 0.23
N VAL A 152 -14.72 5.24 1.17
CA VAL A 152 -14.42 6.59 1.67
C VAL A 152 -13.08 6.59 2.40
N LEU A 153 -12.86 5.68 3.33
CA LEU A 153 -11.58 5.55 4.05
C LEU A 153 -10.41 5.31 3.07
N GLY A 154 -10.61 4.42 2.10
CA GLY A 154 -9.63 4.16 1.04
C GLY A 154 -9.33 5.39 0.19
N SER A 155 -10.35 6.18 -0.14
CA SER A 155 -10.20 7.40 -0.95
C SER A 155 -9.42 8.49 -0.23
N VAL A 156 -9.51 8.57 1.11
CA VAL A 156 -8.68 9.46 1.93
C VAL A 156 -7.23 8.97 1.99
N ALA A 157 -7.00 7.66 2.03
CA ALA A 157 -5.66 7.07 2.08
C ALA A 157 -4.95 6.99 0.71
N ALA A 158 -5.69 6.93 -0.39
CA ALA A 158 -5.14 6.70 -1.72
C ALA A 158 -4.16 7.81 -2.19
N PRO A 159 -4.42 9.12 -2.00
CA PRO A 159 -3.50 10.18 -2.42
C PRO A 159 -2.12 10.07 -1.79
N SER A 160 -2.04 9.79 -0.48
CA SER A 160 -0.75 9.66 0.22
C SER A 160 0.05 8.44 -0.28
N MET A 161 -0.64 7.34 -0.58
CA MET A 161 -0.01 6.16 -1.18
C MET A 161 0.48 6.42 -2.61
N LEU A 162 -0.30 7.12 -3.44
CA LEU A 162 0.11 7.50 -4.79
C LEU A 162 1.30 8.45 -4.77
N CYS A 163 1.28 9.49 -3.93
CA CYS A 163 2.41 10.40 -3.79
C CYS A 163 3.69 9.66 -3.38
N THR A 164 3.58 8.70 -2.44
CA THR A 164 4.71 7.87 -2.02
C THR A 164 5.20 6.93 -3.13
N ALA A 165 4.27 6.32 -3.87
CA ALA A 165 4.59 5.41 -4.97
C ALA A 165 5.26 6.14 -6.15
N VAL A 166 4.78 7.33 -6.51
CA VAL A 166 5.35 8.15 -7.60
C VAL A 166 6.71 8.72 -7.21
N SER A 167 6.83 9.28 -6.00
CA SER A 167 8.10 9.85 -5.52
C SER A 167 9.20 8.78 -5.43
N ARG A 168 8.89 7.59 -4.92
CA ARG A 168 9.87 6.49 -4.81
C ARG A 168 10.07 5.71 -6.11
N GLY A 169 9.00 5.49 -6.88
CA GLY A 169 9.01 4.62 -8.05
C GLY A 169 9.42 5.29 -9.36
N CYS A 170 8.95 6.51 -9.62
CA CYS A 170 9.14 7.21 -10.90
C CYS A 170 10.28 8.21 -10.87
N CYS A 171 10.40 8.99 -9.79
CA CYS A 171 11.43 10.03 -9.68
C CYS A 171 12.79 9.48 -9.22
N GLY A 172 12.85 8.23 -8.75
CA GLY A 172 14.06 7.53 -8.36
C GLY A 172 14.73 8.13 -7.13
N ASP A 173 14.43 7.57 -5.94
CA ASP A 173 15.11 7.85 -4.66
C ASP A 173 15.68 9.27 -4.50
N PHE A 174 14.86 10.29 -4.76
CA PHE A 174 15.09 11.63 -4.24
C PHE A 174 14.71 11.62 -2.75
N ASN A 175 15.46 10.87 -1.95
CA ASN A 175 15.37 10.97 -0.51
C ASN A 175 16.21 12.19 -0.11
N THR A 176 15.53 13.32 0.02
CA THR A 176 16.13 14.60 0.44
C THR A 176 16.65 14.44 1.86
N LEU A 177 17.97 14.37 2.03
CA LEU A 177 18.57 14.82 3.28
C LEU A 177 18.49 16.34 3.24
N GLU A 178 17.55 16.93 3.98
CA GLU A 178 17.73 18.31 4.41
C GLU A 178 19.00 18.28 5.27
N THR A 179 20.11 18.73 4.68
CA THR A 179 21.24 19.16 5.49
C THR A 179 20.70 20.33 6.29
N THR A 180 20.34 20.09 7.55
CA THR A 180 20.22 21.16 8.53
C THR A 180 21.55 21.89 8.44
N GLU A 181 21.57 23.03 7.76
CA GLU A 181 22.70 23.93 7.76
C GLU A 181 22.96 24.24 9.23
N GLN A 182 23.97 23.57 9.75
CA GLN A 182 24.62 23.88 10.99
C GLN A 182 25.23 25.27 10.77
N SER A 183 24.46 26.32 11.07
CA SER A 183 25.01 27.65 11.31
C SER A 183 25.76 27.61 12.65
N ASP A 184 26.84 26.84 12.71
CA ASP A 184 27.97 27.16 13.57
C ASP A 184 28.81 28.19 12.81
N ASP A 185 28.23 29.36 12.57
CA ASP A 185 29.01 30.56 12.29
C ASP A 185 29.56 31.05 13.63
N THR A 186 30.77 30.55 13.89
CA THR A 186 31.88 31.30 14.49
C THR A 186 31.62 32.80 14.67
N VAL A 187 31.44 33.26 15.92
CA VAL A 187 32.27 34.30 16.59
C VAL A 187 32.30 34.00 18.08
#